data_AF-A0A355BX24-F1
#
_entry.id   AF-A0A355BX24-F1
#
_cell.length_a   1.000
_cell.length_b   1.000
_cell.length_c   1.000
_cell.angle_alpha   90.00
_cell.angle_beta   90.00
_cell.angle_gamma   90.00
#
_symmetry.space_group_name_H-M   'P 1'
#
loop_
_entity.id
_entity.type
_entity.pdbx_description
1 polymer ?
#
loop_
_entity_poly.entity_id
_entity_poly.type
_entity_poly.pdbx_seq_one_letter_code
_entity_poly.pdbx_strand_id
1 'polypeptide(L)'
;MRLAVFLLSAAIIALPAAAQEKPTLSAEAQALLARIDARSGDIAEVAGALWDYAEVGYKEEKSSGLLKDRLRAEGFSIEEGVAGIPTAFVASFGSGGPVIAILAEFDALPGINQDRQASRAPIDGKGAGHACGHNLFGAGSLGAAIAVKEWLAQTKTPGTIRLYGTPAEEGGSGKVYMVREGLFKDVDFAIHWHASDENSAEAETTLANRSAK
;
A
#
# COMPACT_ATOMS: atom_id res chain seq x y z
N MET A 1 22.57 17.29 69.36
CA MET A 1 22.96 17.13 67.95
C MET A 1 21.70 16.77 67.16
N ARG A 2 21.02 17.76 66.56
CA ARG A 2 19.77 17.56 65.79
C ARG A 2 20.13 17.67 64.30
N LEU A 3 19.88 16.60 63.55
CA LEU A 3 20.14 16.48 62.12
C LEU A 3 19.10 17.31 61.34
N ALA A 4 19.55 18.28 60.56
CA ALA A 4 18.71 19.03 59.63
C ALA A 4 18.55 18.21 58.34
N VAL A 5 17.31 17.87 57.99
CA VAL A 5 16.97 17.24 56.71
C VAL A 5 16.77 18.36 55.69
N PHE A 6 17.69 18.47 54.72
CA PHE A 6 17.50 19.33 53.56
C PHE A 6 16.61 18.61 52.54
N LEU A 7 15.40 19.12 52.32
CA LEU A 7 14.55 18.73 51.21
C LEU A 7 15.08 19.39 49.93
N LEU A 8 15.69 18.59 49.06
CA LEU A 8 16.10 19.02 47.72
C LEU A 8 14.87 18.98 46.81
N SER A 9 14.23 20.13 46.58
CA SER A 9 13.16 20.26 45.59
C SER A 9 13.74 20.13 44.19
N ALA A 10 13.58 18.97 43.55
CA ALA A 10 13.88 18.80 42.14
C ALA A 10 12.84 19.57 41.31
N ALA A 11 13.24 20.71 40.74
CA ALA A 11 12.43 21.41 39.75
C ALA A 11 12.39 20.55 38.47
N ILE A 12 11.23 19.96 38.18
CA ILE A 12 10.95 19.32 36.91
C ILE A 12 10.86 20.45 35.87
N ILE A 13 11.93 20.68 35.13
CA ILE A 13 11.91 21.53 33.94
C ILE A 13 11.13 20.75 32.88
N ALA A 14 9.85 21.08 32.71
CA ALA A 14 9.07 20.62 31.57
C ALA A 14 9.70 21.20 30.31
N LEU A 15 10.48 20.39 29.60
CA LEU A 15 10.86 20.69 28.22
C LEU A 15 9.56 20.80 27.42
N PRO A 16 9.29 21.92 26.73
CA PRO A 16 8.16 21.99 25.84
C PRO A 16 8.40 20.92 24.77
N ALA A 17 7.47 19.97 24.65
CA ALA A 17 7.39 19.13 23.48
C ALA A 17 7.29 20.08 22.28
N ALA A 18 8.36 20.20 21.50
CA ALA A 18 8.32 20.91 20.25
C ALA A 18 7.31 20.14 19.39
N ALA A 19 6.08 20.66 19.31
CA ALA A 19 5.13 20.21 18.32
C ALA A 19 5.83 20.39 16.97
N GLN A 20 6.18 19.29 16.30
CA GLN A 20 6.64 19.36 14.92
C GLN A 20 5.56 20.12 14.15
N GLU A 21 5.92 21.29 13.62
CA GLU A 21 5.03 21.98 12.68
C GLU A 21 4.74 21.00 11.56
N LYS A 22 3.44 20.76 11.29
CA LYS A 22 3.04 19.94 10.16
C LYS A 22 3.67 20.56 8.91
N PRO A 23 4.46 19.80 8.13
CA PRO A 23 5.11 20.35 6.95
C PRO A 23 4.04 20.93 6.02
N THR A 24 4.22 22.19 5.63
CA THR A 24 3.36 22.83 4.63
C THR A 24 3.65 22.18 3.29
N LEU A 25 2.68 21.42 2.79
CA LEU A 25 2.76 20.82 1.46
C LEU A 25 2.84 21.91 0.38
N SER A 26 3.61 21.65 -0.68
CA SER A 26 3.66 22.54 -1.85
C SER A 26 2.28 22.62 -2.52
N ALA A 27 2.02 23.69 -3.28
CA ALA A 27 0.79 23.82 -4.06
C ALA A 27 0.60 22.64 -5.03
N GLU A 28 1.69 22.12 -5.60
CA GLU A 28 1.67 20.93 -6.45
C GLU A 28 1.23 19.67 -5.70
N ALA A 29 1.77 19.45 -4.48
CA ALA A 29 1.37 18.33 -3.63
C ALA A 29 -0.09 18.45 -3.21
N GLN A 30 -0.56 19.65 -2.86
CA GLN A 30 -1.97 19.90 -2.55
C GLN A 30 -2.89 19.61 -3.75
N ALA A 31 -2.49 20.03 -4.96
CA ALA A 31 -3.24 19.73 -6.18
C ALA A 31 -3.29 18.22 -6.45
N LEU A 32 -2.20 17.49 -6.22
CA LEU A 32 -2.17 16.03 -6.36
C LEU A 32 -3.12 15.35 -5.36
N LEU A 33 -3.11 15.78 -4.10
CA LEU A 33 -4.04 15.25 -3.08
C LEU A 33 -5.50 15.51 -3.45
N ALA A 34 -5.84 16.72 -3.91
CA ALA A 34 -7.20 17.04 -4.33
C ALA A 34 -7.70 16.16 -5.48
N ARG A 35 -6.80 15.68 -6.35
CA ARG A 35 -7.14 14.73 -7.42
C ARG A 35 -7.39 13.32 -6.90
N ILE A 36 -6.62 12.88 -5.91
CA ILE A 36 -6.87 11.62 -5.22
C ILE A 36 -8.24 11.69 -4.53
N ASP A 37 -8.53 12.79 -3.84
CA ASP A 37 -9.82 13.02 -3.19
C ASP A 37 -10.99 12.99 -4.18
N ALA A 38 -10.82 13.60 -5.36
CA ALA A 38 -11.82 13.57 -6.43
C ALA A 38 -12.10 12.15 -6.97
N ARG A 39 -11.17 11.21 -6.79
CA ARG A 39 -11.30 9.79 -7.17
C ARG A 39 -11.66 8.88 -5.99
N SER A 40 -11.90 9.43 -4.81
CA SER A 40 -12.20 8.65 -3.59
C SER A 40 -13.36 7.67 -3.76
N GLY A 41 -14.40 8.04 -4.51
CA GLY A 41 -15.53 7.16 -4.83
C GLY A 41 -15.10 5.90 -5.60
N ASP A 42 -14.31 6.08 -6.67
CA ASP A 42 -13.80 4.97 -7.48
C ASP A 42 -12.87 4.06 -6.68
N ILE A 43 -12.00 4.66 -5.85
CA ILE A 43 -11.07 3.91 -4.98
C ILE A 43 -11.87 3.10 -3.94
N ALA A 44 -12.90 3.69 -3.35
CA ALA A 44 -13.78 3.01 -2.40
C ALA A 44 -14.58 1.88 -3.05
N GLU A 45 -15.02 2.06 -4.30
CA GLU A 45 -15.68 1.02 -5.09
C GLU A 45 -14.75 -0.18 -5.31
N VAL A 46 -13.52 0.06 -5.77
CA VAL A 46 -12.51 -1.00 -5.94
C VAL A 46 -12.24 -1.69 -4.60
N ALA A 47 -12.02 -0.93 -3.53
CA ALA A 47 -11.78 -1.50 -2.21
C ALA A 47 -12.97 -2.37 -1.75
N GLY A 48 -14.20 -1.96 -2.08
CA GLY A 48 -15.44 -2.71 -1.83
C GLY A 48 -15.51 -4.01 -2.59
N ALA A 49 -15.30 -3.97 -3.89
CA ALA A 49 -15.28 -5.17 -4.71
C ALA A 49 -14.22 -6.19 -4.24
N LEU A 50 -13.00 -5.73 -3.91
CA LEU A 50 -11.95 -6.58 -3.36
C LEU A 50 -12.39 -7.22 -2.02
N TRP A 51 -13.00 -6.43 -1.13
CA TRP A 51 -13.55 -6.94 0.14
C TRP A 51 -14.56 -8.06 -0.06
N ASP A 52 -15.44 -7.92 -1.06
CA ASP A 52 -16.49 -8.89 -1.36
C ASP A 52 -15.94 -10.14 -2.06
N TYR A 53 -14.89 -10.01 -2.87
CA TYR A 53 -14.24 -11.15 -3.51
C TYR A 53 -13.52 -12.03 -2.50
N ALA A 54 -12.77 -11.42 -1.57
CA ALA A 54 -12.07 -12.10 -0.48
C ALA A 54 -11.30 -13.36 -0.93
N GLU A 55 -10.62 -13.27 -2.07
CA GLU A 55 -9.90 -14.40 -2.67
C GLU A 55 -8.58 -14.65 -1.95
N VAL A 56 -8.32 -15.92 -1.61
CA VAL A 56 -7.09 -16.32 -0.91
C VAL A 56 -5.87 -16.37 -1.83
N GLY A 57 -4.68 -16.39 -1.23
CA GLY A 57 -3.39 -16.49 -1.91
C GLY A 57 -3.36 -17.44 -3.12
N TYR A 58 -2.89 -16.94 -4.27
CA TYR A 58 -2.80 -17.59 -5.57
C TYR A 58 -4.13 -17.93 -6.26
N LYS A 59 -5.26 -17.48 -5.72
CA LYS A 59 -6.59 -17.66 -6.29
C LYS A 59 -7.32 -16.34 -6.53
N GLU A 60 -6.57 -15.24 -6.52
CA GLU A 60 -7.07 -13.87 -6.59
C GLU A 60 -7.41 -13.44 -8.03
N GLU A 61 -8.12 -14.29 -8.77
CA GLU A 61 -8.40 -14.08 -10.20
C GLU A 61 -9.26 -12.84 -10.43
N LYS A 62 -10.32 -12.64 -9.64
CA LYS A 62 -11.20 -11.49 -9.76
C LYS A 62 -10.54 -10.22 -9.25
N SER A 63 -9.83 -10.30 -8.14
CA SER A 63 -9.12 -9.17 -7.55
C SER A 63 -8.02 -8.65 -8.48
N SER A 64 -7.17 -9.55 -8.99
CA SER A 64 -6.15 -9.23 -10.00
C SER A 64 -6.77 -8.71 -11.28
N GLY A 65 -7.82 -9.38 -11.78
CA GLY A 65 -8.57 -8.96 -12.97
C GLY A 65 -9.10 -7.52 -12.86
N LEU A 66 -9.80 -7.21 -11.76
CA LEU A 66 -10.36 -5.89 -11.50
C LEU A 66 -9.29 -4.78 -11.52
N LEU A 67 -8.17 -5.00 -10.83
CA LEU A 67 -7.09 -4.01 -10.77
C LEU A 67 -6.45 -3.80 -12.16
N LYS A 68 -6.18 -4.89 -12.90
CA LYS A 68 -5.65 -4.83 -14.26
C LYS A 68 -6.62 -4.09 -15.19
N ASP A 69 -7.90 -4.40 -15.14
CA ASP A 69 -8.92 -3.77 -15.97
C ASP A 69 -8.99 -2.26 -15.71
N ARG A 70 -8.96 -1.86 -14.44
CA ARG A 70 -8.99 -0.44 -14.07
C ARG A 70 -7.72 0.30 -14.53
N LEU A 71 -6.55 -0.32 -14.40
CA LEU A 71 -5.28 0.25 -14.88
C LEU A 71 -5.24 0.34 -16.41
N ARG A 72 -5.73 -0.68 -17.14
CA ARG A 72 -5.85 -0.61 -18.61
C ARG A 72 -6.75 0.55 -19.04
N ALA A 73 -7.88 0.74 -18.37
CA ALA A 73 -8.79 1.85 -18.65
C ALA A 73 -8.13 3.23 -18.44
N GLU A 74 -7.17 3.33 -17.51
CA GLU A 74 -6.40 4.54 -17.25
C GLU A 74 -5.17 4.68 -18.17
N GLY A 75 -4.97 3.76 -19.11
CA GLY A 75 -3.92 3.81 -20.13
C GLY A 75 -2.58 3.21 -19.72
N PHE A 76 -2.54 2.36 -18.69
CA PHE A 76 -1.35 1.59 -18.36
C PHE A 76 -1.17 0.41 -19.32
N SER A 77 0.09 0.09 -19.64
CA SER A 77 0.46 -1.18 -20.25
C SER A 77 0.57 -2.24 -19.16
N ILE A 78 -0.05 -3.42 -19.36
CA ILE A 78 -0.04 -4.49 -18.36
C ILE A 78 0.76 -5.69 -18.89
N GLU A 79 1.71 -6.14 -18.09
CA GLU A 79 2.33 -7.45 -18.20
C GLU A 79 1.68 -8.38 -17.16
N GLU A 80 1.05 -9.45 -17.62
CA GLU A 80 0.25 -10.36 -16.78
C GLU A 80 0.96 -11.71 -16.60
N GLY A 81 0.64 -12.42 -15.51
CA GLY A 81 1.18 -13.76 -15.30
C GLY A 81 2.68 -13.76 -14.95
N VAL A 82 3.19 -12.62 -14.48
CA VAL A 82 4.63 -12.44 -14.26
C VAL A 82 5.15 -13.40 -13.19
N ALA A 83 6.43 -13.75 -13.30
CA ALA A 83 7.06 -14.76 -12.45
C ALA A 83 6.35 -16.13 -12.42
N GLY A 84 5.62 -16.47 -13.50
CA GLY A 84 4.85 -17.70 -13.60
C GLY A 84 3.62 -17.76 -12.68
N ILE A 85 3.18 -16.62 -12.14
CA ILE A 85 2.04 -16.51 -11.22
C ILE A 85 0.89 -15.85 -11.98
N PRO A 86 -0.21 -16.56 -12.32
CA PRO A 86 -1.30 -16.02 -13.14
C PRO A 86 -1.94 -14.72 -12.61
N THR A 87 -2.00 -14.57 -11.27
CA THR A 87 -2.59 -13.41 -10.61
C THR A 87 -1.61 -12.25 -10.38
N ALA A 88 -0.31 -12.45 -10.62
CA ALA A 88 0.69 -11.39 -10.54
C ALA A 88 0.74 -10.58 -11.84
N PHE A 89 1.00 -9.27 -11.73
CA PHE A 89 1.13 -8.39 -12.89
C PHE A 89 2.01 -7.17 -12.63
N VAL A 90 2.48 -6.54 -13.70
CA VAL A 90 3.15 -5.23 -13.67
C VAL A 90 2.40 -4.28 -14.61
N ALA A 91 1.91 -3.17 -14.08
CA ALA A 91 1.24 -2.13 -14.83
C ALA A 91 2.17 -0.91 -14.98
N SER A 92 2.53 -0.52 -16.19
CA SER A 92 3.52 0.53 -16.47
C SER A 92 2.92 1.72 -17.22
N PHE A 93 3.35 2.93 -16.85
CA PHE A 93 3.11 4.16 -17.60
C PHE A 93 4.34 5.08 -17.58
N GLY A 94 4.59 5.78 -18.69
CA GLY A 94 5.69 6.72 -18.83
C GLY A 94 6.89 6.09 -19.54
N SER A 95 8.03 6.78 -19.45
CA SER A 95 9.27 6.36 -20.11
C SER A 95 10.49 7.00 -19.46
N GLY A 96 11.61 6.28 -19.46
CA GLY A 96 12.86 6.74 -18.87
C GLY A 96 12.86 6.66 -17.34
N GLY A 97 13.90 7.22 -16.73
CA GLY A 97 14.08 7.25 -15.29
C GLY A 97 13.55 8.56 -14.65
N PRO A 98 13.24 8.53 -13.35
CA PRO A 98 13.31 7.35 -12.48
C PRO A 98 12.16 6.37 -12.72
N VAL A 99 12.40 5.09 -12.41
CA VAL A 99 11.38 4.03 -12.35
C VAL A 99 10.90 3.91 -10.91
N ILE A 100 9.65 4.31 -10.67
CA ILE A 100 9.00 4.28 -9.36
C ILE A 100 8.04 3.10 -9.32
N ALA A 101 8.25 2.18 -8.39
CA ALA A 101 7.37 1.05 -8.11
C ALA A 101 6.41 1.37 -6.96
N ILE A 102 5.13 1.10 -7.16
CA ILE A 102 4.10 1.06 -6.12
C ILE A 102 3.62 -0.38 -6.00
N LEU A 103 3.64 -0.95 -4.80
CA LEU A 103 3.17 -2.31 -4.56
C LEU A 103 1.66 -2.34 -4.29
N ALA A 104 0.98 -3.40 -4.71
CA ALA A 104 -0.44 -3.59 -4.47
C ALA A 104 -0.74 -5.06 -4.15
N GLU A 105 -1.13 -5.32 -2.90
CA GLU A 105 -1.57 -6.64 -2.43
C GLU A 105 -3.09 -6.69 -2.40
N PHE A 106 -3.65 -7.89 -2.52
CA PHE A 106 -5.10 -8.08 -2.68
C PHE A 106 -5.58 -9.48 -2.31
N ASP A 107 -4.76 -10.30 -1.65
CA ASP A 107 -5.17 -11.58 -1.12
C ASP A 107 -5.89 -11.44 0.23
N ALA A 108 -6.77 -12.39 0.50
CA ALA A 108 -7.55 -12.47 1.74
C ALA A 108 -7.07 -13.64 2.61
N LEU A 109 -7.43 -13.58 3.89
CA LEU A 109 -7.08 -14.61 4.87
C LEU A 109 -8.15 -15.71 4.92
N PRO A 110 -7.75 -17.00 4.91
CA PRO A 110 -8.69 -18.11 5.07
C PRO A 110 -9.27 -18.15 6.50
N GLY A 111 -10.53 -18.56 6.62
CA GLY A 111 -11.21 -18.71 7.91
C GLY A 111 -11.72 -17.41 8.53
N ILE A 112 -11.51 -16.26 7.87
CA ILE A 112 -12.07 -14.98 8.31
C ILE A 112 -13.49 -14.83 7.78
N ASN A 113 -14.44 -14.61 8.67
CA ASN A 113 -15.86 -14.47 8.34
C ASN A 113 -16.48 -13.14 8.81
N GLN A 114 -15.67 -12.16 9.19
CA GLN A 114 -16.14 -10.88 9.69
C GLN A 114 -16.79 -10.02 8.57
N ASP A 115 -17.86 -9.30 8.94
CA ASP A 115 -18.51 -8.27 8.13
C ASP A 115 -17.76 -6.92 8.17
N ARG A 116 -18.11 -6.00 7.28
CA ARG A 116 -17.41 -4.73 7.01
C ARG A 116 -17.73 -3.64 8.04
N GLN A 117 -17.62 -3.98 9.32
CA GLN A 117 -17.92 -3.10 10.45
C GLN A 117 -16.97 -3.35 11.62
N ALA A 118 -16.82 -2.33 12.47
CA ALA A 118 -15.87 -2.33 13.58
C ALA A 118 -16.25 -3.31 14.72
N SER A 119 -17.54 -3.63 14.87
CA SER A 119 -18.02 -4.58 15.86
C SER A 119 -18.09 -5.99 15.29
N ARG A 120 -17.78 -7.00 16.12
CA ARG A 120 -17.83 -8.41 15.74
C ARG A 120 -19.20 -8.77 15.16
N ALA A 121 -19.22 -9.14 13.89
CA ALA A 121 -20.38 -9.57 13.14
C ALA A 121 -19.95 -10.65 12.14
N PRO A 122 -19.94 -11.92 12.58
CA PRO A 122 -19.63 -13.04 11.71
C PRO A 122 -20.72 -13.24 10.65
N ILE A 123 -20.32 -13.53 9.42
CA ILE A 123 -21.19 -13.90 8.31
C ILE A 123 -21.13 -15.42 8.16
N ASP A 124 -22.28 -16.07 8.35
CA ASP A 124 -22.39 -17.52 8.19
C ASP A 124 -22.06 -17.94 6.75
N GLY A 125 -21.22 -18.96 6.61
CA GLY A 125 -20.80 -19.49 5.30
C GLY A 125 -19.68 -18.72 4.60
N LYS A 126 -19.21 -17.57 5.14
CA LYS A 126 -18.04 -16.86 4.62
C LYS A 126 -16.74 -17.57 5.02
N GLY A 127 -15.96 -17.99 4.02
CA GLY A 127 -14.75 -18.80 4.22
C GLY A 127 -13.43 -18.03 4.22
N ALA A 128 -13.43 -16.75 3.84
CA ALA A 128 -12.25 -15.90 3.79
C ALA A 128 -12.65 -14.42 3.89
N GLY A 129 -11.68 -13.56 4.27
CA GLY A 129 -11.91 -12.13 4.44
C GLY A 129 -10.62 -11.33 4.61
N HIS A 130 -10.67 -10.04 4.31
CA HIS A 130 -9.52 -9.13 4.37
C HIS A 130 -9.31 -8.57 5.79
N ALA A 131 -8.91 -9.42 6.74
CA ALA A 131 -8.58 -8.97 8.09
C ALA A 131 -7.27 -8.17 8.16
N CYS A 132 -6.38 -8.32 7.18
CA CYS A 132 -5.13 -7.55 7.06
C CYS A 132 -5.30 -6.25 6.22
N GLY A 133 -6.49 -5.99 5.67
CA GLY A 133 -6.76 -4.76 4.93
C GLY A 133 -6.16 -4.70 3.52
N HIS A 134 -5.78 -5.83 2.91
CA HIS A 134 -5.24 -5.85 1.54
C HIS A 134 -6.25 -5.32 0.50
N ASN A 135 -7.56 -5.38 0.77
CA ASN A 135 -8.56 -4.71 -0.06
C ASN A 135 -8.36 -3.18 -0.11
N LEU A 136 -7.93 -2.57 1.00
CA LEU A 136 -7.60 -1.15 1.06
C LEU A 136 -6.24 -0.90 0.43
N PHE A 137 -5.24 -1.74 0.72
CA PHE A 137 -3.90 -1.65 0.14
C PHE A 137 -3.95 -1.63 -1.39
N GLY A 138 -4.51 -2.67 -2.02
CA GLY A 138 -4.61 -2.76 -3.47
C GLY A 138 -5.34 -1.57 -4.11
N ALA A 139 -6.45 -1.13 -3.52
CA ALA A 139 -7.24 -0.01 -4.01
C ALA A 139 -6.53 1.35 -3.85
N GLY A 140 -5.90 1.59 -2.70
CA GLY A 140 -5.15 2.83 -2.44
C GLY A 140 -3.91 2.93 -3.33
N SER A 141 -3.20 1.82 -3.52
CA SER A 141 -2.04 1.75 -4.42
C SER A 141 -2.43 2.00 -5.88
N LEU A 142 -3.58 1.47 -6.32
CA LEU A 142 -4.17 1.78 -7.61
C LEU A 142 -4.42 3.30 -7.76
N GLY A 143 -5.07 3.91 -6.77
CA GLY A 143 -5.33 5.35 -6.76
C GLY A 143 -4.04 6.19 -6.83
N ALA A 144 -3.02 5.80 -6.05
CA ALA A 144 -1.72 6.46 -6.05
C ALA A 144 -1.02 6.35 -7.41
N ALA A 145 -1.00 5.16 -8.02
CA ALA A 145 -0.39 4.97 -9.34
C ALA A 145 -1.07 5.82 -10.41
N ILE A 146 -2.41 5.87 -10.42
CA ILE A 146 -3.18 6.72 -11.34
C ILE A 146 -2.81 8.20 -11.11
N ALA A 147 -2.81 8.68 -9.87
CA ALA A 147 -2.49 10.07 -9.56
C ALA A 147 -1.08 10.46 -10.03
N VAL A 148 -0.07 9.63 -9.78
CA VAL A 148 1.31 9.85 -10.26
C VAL A 148 1.37 9.84 -11.78
N LYS A 149 0.73 8.86 -12.43
CA LYS A 149 0.62 8.79 -13.90
C LYS A 149 0.07 10.09 -14.49
N GLU A 150 -1.02 10.58 -13.91
CA GLU A 150 -1.64 11.79 -14.42
C GLU A 150 -0.80 13.04 -14.16
N TRP A 151 -0.06 13.09 -13.05
CA TRP A 151 0.90 14.16 -12.78
C TRP A 151 2.02 14.17 -13.83
N LEU A 152 2.67 13.02 -14.07
CA LEU A 152 3.70 12.88 -15.13
C LEU A 152 3.18 13.34 -16.49
N ALA A 153 1.96 12.94 -16.84
CA ALA A 153 1.34 13.31 -18.12
C ALA A 153 1.04 14.82 -18.24
N GLN A 154 0.67 15.48 -17.15
CA GLN A 154 0.34 16.90 -17.12
C GLN A 154 1.59 17.79 -17.13
N THR A 155 2.55 17.49 -16.26
CA THR A 155 3.77 18.28 -16.11
C THR A 155 4.80 17.99 -17.20
N LYS A 156 4.63 16.89 -17.94
CA LYS A 156 5.62 16.35 -18.88
C LYS A 156 6.94 15.98 -18.18
N THR A 157 6.89 15.74 -16.87
CA THR A 157 8.06 15.27 -16.12
C THR A 157 8.46 13.89 -16.64
N PRO A 158 9.72 13.68 -17.03
CA PRO A 158 10.23 12.35 -17.38
C PRO A 158 10.15 11.39 -16.19
N GLY A 159 9.88 10.12 -16.48
CA GLY A 159 9.81 9.08 -15.48
C GLY A 159 8.86 7.96 -15.86
N THR A 160 8.96 6.86 -15.13
CA THR A 160 8.12 5.68 -15.29
C THR A 160 7.49 5.34 -13.94
N ILE A 161 6.17 5.20 -13.91
CA ILE A 161 5.44 4.66 -12.77
C ILE A 161 5.02 3.22 -13.08
N ARG A 162 5.30 2.30 -12.15
CA ARG A 162 4.89 0.91 -12.23
C ARG A 162 4.09 0.53 -11.00
N LEU A 163 2.90 -0.03 -11.18
CA LEU A 163 2.19 -0.72 -10.12
C LEU A 163 2.45 -2.22 -10.25
N TYR A 164 2.94 -2.82 -9.17
CA TYR A 164 3.20 -4.26 -9.08
C TYR A 164 2.05 -4.90 -8.31
N GLY A 165 1.22 -5.66 -9.01
CA GLY A 165 0.19 -6.49 -8.40
C GLY A 165 0.81 -7.75 -7.83
N THR A 166 0.88 -7.83 -6.50
CA THR A 166 1.64 -8.84 -5.77
C THR A 166 0.71 -9.76 -4.98
N PRO A 167 0.45 -10.99 -5.47
CA PRO A 167 -0.48 -11.92 -4.83
C PRO A 167 0.15 -12.64 -3.63
N ALA A 168 -0.70 -13.32 -2.85
CA ALA A 168 -0.33 -14.28 -1.83
C ALA A 168 0.74 -13.78 -0.82
N GLU A 169 0.52 -12.62 -0.22
CA GLU A 169 1.44 -12.07 0.78
C GLU A 169 1.45 -12.91 2.06
N GLU A 170 0.27 -13.33 2.53
CA GLU A 170 0.01 -13.93 3.85
C GLU A 170 0.71 -15.28 4.11
N GLY A 171 1.43 -15.79 3.11
CA GLY A 171 2.20 -17.04 3.22
C GLY A 171 2.68 -17.61 1.90
N GLY A 172 2.22 -17.06 0.76
CA GLY A 172 2.63 -17.49 -0.56
C GLY A 172 3.98 -16.93 -1.01
N SER A 173 4.39 -15.77 -0.49
CA SER A 173 5.64 -15.09 -0.90
C SER A 173 5.63 -14.60 -2.35
N GLY A 174 4.49 -14.16 -2.90
CA GLY A 174 4.40 -13.71 -4.30
C GLY A 174 5.45 -12.67 -4.69
N LYS A 175 5.66 -11.65 -3.83
CA LYS A 175 6.73 -10.64 -4.00
C LYS A 175 8.12 -11.26 -4.15
N VAL A 176 8.43 -12.30 -3.39
CA VAL A 176 9.76 -12.95 -3.42
C VAL A 176 10.04 -13.56 -4.78
N TYR A 177 9.06 -14.23 -5.37
CA TYR A 177 9.20 -14.81 -6.72
C TYR A 177 9.34 -13.72 -7.78
N MET A 178 8.56 -12.64 -7.67
CA MET A 178 8.69 -11.48 -8.56
C MET A 178 10.07 -10.84 -8.50
N VAL A 179 10.66 -10.69 -7.31
CA VAL A 179 12.04 -10.19 -7.16
C VAL A 179 13.06 -11.17 -7.74
N ARG A 180 12.91 -12.48 -7.50
CA ARG A 180 13.82 -13.52 -8.04
C ARG A 180 13.86 -13.55 -9.56
N GLU A 181 12.72 -13.33 -10.20
CA GLU A 181 12.61 -13.22 -11.66
C GLU A 181 13.14 -11.89 -12.21
N GLY A 182 13.61 -11.00 -11.33
CA GLY A 182 14.31 -9.78 -11.69
C GLY A 182 13.41 -8.62 -12.07
N LEU A 183 12.11 -8.68 -11.75
CA LEU A 183 11.13 -7.64 -12.13
C LEU A 183 11.41 -6.27 -11.48
N PHE A 184 12.24 -6.25 -10.43
CA PHE A 184 12.63 -5.03 -9.71
C PHE A 184 14.05 -4.54 -10.02
N LYS A 185 14.78 -5.17 -10.95
CA LYS A 185 16.21 -4.86 -11.19
C LYS A 185 16.50 -3.45 -11.67
N ASP A 186 15.54 -2.82 -12.34
CA ASP A 186 15.62 -1.47 -12.89
C ASP A 186 14.78 -0.45 -12.12
N VAL A 187 14.23 -0.83 -10.96
CA VAL A 187 13.44 0.05 -10.10
C VAL A 187 14.37 0.91 -9.25
N ASP A 188 14.23 2.24 -9.34
CA ASP A 188 14.99 3.18 -8.54
C ASP A 188 14.41 3.32 -7.12
N PHE A 189 13.08 3.33 -7.00
CA PHE A 189 12.37 3.44 -5.72
C PHE A 189 11.17 2.51 -5.70
N ALA A 190 11.00 1.77 -4.61
CA ALA A 190 9.78 1.01 -4.34
C ALA A 190 9.09 1.56 -3.10
N ILE A 191 7.80 1.85 -3.23
CA ILE A 191 6.96 2.38 -2.17
C ILE A 191 5.84 1.36 -1.91
N HIS A 192 5.62 1.09 -0.63
CA HIS A 192 4.50 0.30 -0.15
C HIS A 192 3.90 1.01 1.07
N TRP A 193 2.67 0.62 1.40
CA TRP A 193 2.00 1.05 2.62
C TRP A 193 1.18 -0.13 3.12
N HIS A 194 0.70 -0.06 4.35
CA HIS A 194 -0.19 -1.08 4.90
C HIS A 194 -1.30 -0.40 5.68
N ALA A 195 -2.53 -0.91 5.56
CA ALA A 195 -3.64 -0.41 6.34
C ALA A 195 -3.40 -0.69 7.82
N SER A 196 -3.69 0.30 8.66
CA SER A 196 -3.63 0.21 10.12
C SER A 196 -4.68 1.16 10.71
N ASP A 197 -4.90 1.10 12.01
CA ASP A 197 -5.75 2.02 12.75
C ASP A 197 -5.06 3.37 13.06
N GLU A 198 -3.76 3.47 12.79
CA GLU A 198 -2.96 4.67 12.89
C GLU A 198 -2.02 4.88 11.69
N ASN A 199 -1.58 6.12 11.49
CA ASN A 199 -0.55 6.43 10.51
C ASN A 199 0.82 6.43 11.19
N SER A 200 1.67 5.49 10.83
CA SER A 200 3.06 5.42 11.27
C SER A 200 4.01 5.27 10.08
N ALA A 201 5.26 5.66 10.28
CA ALA A 201 6.34 5.40 9.34
C ALA A 201 7.60 5.12 10.16
N GLU A 202 8.16 3.94 9.97
CA GLU A 202 9.32 3.46 10.72
C GLU A 202 10.54 3.40 9.81
N ALA A 203 11.62 4.07 10.21
CA ALA A 203 12.92 3.96 9.57
C ALA A 203 13.76 2.88 10.28
N GLU A 204 13.19 1.69 10.45
CA GLU A 204 13.80 0.60 11.19
C GLU A 204 14.39 -0.47 10.27
N THR A 205 15.53 -1.02 10.66
CA THR A 205 16.07 -2.23 10.03
C THR A 205 15.43 -3.43 10.71
N THR A 206 14.68 -4.22 9.95
CA THR A 206 14.07 -5.45 10.48
C THR A 206 14.98 -6.66 10.24
N LEU A 207 14.81 -7.72 11.02
CA LEU A 207 15.40 -9.04 10.73
C LEU A 207 14.67 -9.77 9.59
N ALA A 208 13.98 -9.05 8.71
CA ALA A 208 13.24 -9.64 7.62
C ALA A 208 14.13 -10.59 6.80
N ASN A 209 13.60 -11.77 6.53
CA ASN A 209 14.33 -12.80 5.81
C ASN A 209 14.66 -12.28 4.41
N ARG A 210 15.96 -12.12 4.09
CA ARG A 210 16.41 -11.82 2.72
C ARG A 210 16.13 -13.04 1.85
N SER A 211 14.93 -13.05 1.27
CA SER A 211 14.38 -14.20 0.56
C SER A 211 14.67 -14.18 -0.94
N ALA A 212 15.27 -13.08 -1.43
CA ALA A 212 15.76 -12.90 -2.79
C ALA A 212 17.20 -12.36 -2.76
N LYS A 213 18.00 -12.74 -3.77
CA LYS A 213 19.42 -12.39 -3.91
C LYS A 213 19.60 -11.19 -4.83
#